data_AF-A0A1V3X3E4-F1
#
_entry.id   AF-A0A1V3X3E4-F1
#
_cell.length_a   1.000
_cell.length_b   1.000
_cell.length_c   1.000
_cell.angle_alpha   90.00
_cell.angle_beta   90.00
_cell.angle_gamma   90.00
#
_symmetry.space_group_name_H-M   'P 1'
#
loop_
_entity.id
_entity.type
_entity.pdbx_description
1 polymer ?
#
loop_
_entity_poly.entity_id
_entity_poly.type
_entity_poly.pdbx_seq_one_letter_code
_entity_poly.pdbx_strand_id
1 'polypeptide(L)'
;MRAVLAPKVLGTTLLAWLAAQHGCPMLVMSSLASLLGSPGQAAYAAANAALESISRAAGSTVTTIAWGPWDQVGMSRGLNSASGRGHCRPTNGSTRWRGYRWAGVPVTRCQIPLWQKAIPG
;
A
#
# COMPACT_ATOMS: atom_id res chain seq x y z
N MET A 1 2.44 11.41 17.35
CA MET A 1 1.70 10.24 16.81
C MET A 1 0.44 10.66 16.04
N ARG A 2 -0.49 11.43 16.64
CA ARG A 2 -1.75 11.87 16.00
C ARG A 2 -1.58 12.45 14.59
N ALA A 3 -0.58 13.31 14.37
CA ALA A 3 -0.32 13.92 13.05
C ALA A 3 -0.03 12.90 11.93
N VAL A 4 0.51 11.72 12.25
CA VAL A 4 0.80 10.65 11.27
C VAL A 4 -0.43 9.80 11.01
N LEU A 5 -1.21 9.50 12.05
CA LEU A 5 -2.39 8.65 11.93
C LEU A 5 -3.59 9.41 11.37
N ALA A 6 -3.82 10.64 11.79
CA ALA A 6 -5.03 11.41 11.46
C ALA A 6 -5.37 11.43 9.96
N PRO A 7 -4.44 11.78 9.04
CA PRO A 7 -4.77 11.81 7.61
C PRO A 7 -5.06 10.43 7.03
N LYS A 8 -4.43 9.37 7.56
CA LYS A 8 -4.62 8.00 7.08
C LYS A 8 -5.86 7.35 7.66
N VAL A 9 -6.08 7.45 8.97
CA VAL A 9 -7.19 6.75 9.62
C VAL A 9 -8.47 7.56 9.48
N LEU A 10 -8.50 8.80 10.00
CA LEU A 10 -9.73 9.59 9.97
C LEU A 10 -10.10 10.00 8.55
N GLY A 11 -9.11 10.46 7.77
CA GLY A 11 -9.32 10.84 6.37
C GLY A 11 -9.88 9.69 5.54
N THR A 12 -9.26 8.51 5.60
CA THR A 12 -9.74 7.36 4.81
C THR A 12 -11.07 6.82 5.31
N THR A 13 -11.35 6.81 6.61
CA THR A 13 -12.68 6.40 7.12
C THR A 13 -13.79 7.30 6.57
N LEU A 14 -13.58 8.63 6.60
CA LEU A 14 -14.57 9.58 6.08
C LEU A 14 -14.74 9.45 4.56
N LEU A 15 -13.63 9.35 3.82
CA LEU A 15 -13.68 9.19 2.37
C LEU A 15 -14.29 7.84 1.96
N ALA A 16 -14.03 6.75 2.69
CA ALA A 16 -14.63 5.45 2.42
C ALA A 16 -16.15 5.48 2.60
N TRP A 17 -16.64 6.19 3.63
CA TRP A 17 -18.08 6.38 3.84
C TRP A 17 -18.73 7.22 2.73
N LEU A 18 -18.08 8.30 2.28
CA LEU A 18 -18.55 9.11 1.15
C LEU A 18 -18.52 8.31 -0.17
N ALA A 19 -17.42 7.59 -0.42
CA ALA A 19 -17.24 6.75 -1.59
C ALA A 19 -18.35 5.70 -1.71
N ALA A 20 -18.70 5.05 -0.58
CA ALA A 20 -19.78 4.07 -0.54
C ALA A 20 -21.15 4.69 -0.86
N GLN A 21 -21.46 5.88 -0.34
CA GLN A 21 -22.73 6.56 -0.62
C GLN A 21 -22.89 6.99 -2.08
N HIS A 22 -21.79 7.33 -2.73
CA HIS A 22 -21.80 7.79 -4.12
C HIS A 22 -21.45 6.69 -5.13
N GLY A 23 -21.28 5.43 -4.69
CA GLY A 23 -20.87 4.33 -5.56
C GLY A 23 -19.52 4.56 -6.25
N CYS A 24 -18.65 5.36 -5.64
CA CYS A 24 -17.37 5.75 -6.22
C CYS A 24 -16.27 4.80 -5.74
N PRO A 25 -15.55 4.09 -6.63
CA PRO A 25 -14.43 3.27 -6.21
C PRO A 25 -13.26 4.14 -5.75
N MET A 26 -12.61 3.74 -4.65
CA MET A 26 -11.50 4.46 -4.04
C MET A 26 -10.25 3.60 -3.96
N LEU A 27 -9.11 4.18 -4.33
CA LEU A 27 -7.78 3.58 -4.15
C LEU A 27 -7.05 4.25 -2.98
N VAL A 28 -6.52 3.45 -2.06
CA VAL A 28 -5.79 3.91 -0.88
C VAL A 28 -4.32 3.49 -0.95
N MET A 29 -3.46 4.46 -0.69
CA MET A 29 -2.01 4.30 -0.71
C MET A 29 -1.48 3.87 0.67
N SER A 30 -1.18 2.57 0.81
CA SER A 30 -0.52 1.97 1.97
C SER A 30 0.98 1.75 1.70
N SER A 31 1.68 1.11 2.62
CA SER A 31 3.12 0.85 2.52
C SER A 31 3.47 -0.53 3.05
N LEU A 32 4.49 -1.18 2.48
CA LEU A 32 5.07 -2.43 3.02
C LEU A 32 5.52 -2.30 4.48
N ALA A 33 5.74 -1.09 4.98
CA ALA A 33 6.01 -0.84 6.40
C ALA A 33 4.89 -1.31 7.35
N SER A 34 3.64 -1.47 6.87
CA SER A 34 2.55 -2.04 7.67
C SER A 34 2.71 -3.55 7.92
N LEU A 35 3.37 -4.26 7.00
CA LEU A 35 3.54 -5.71 7.05
C LEU A 35 4.87 -6.12 7.68
N LEU A 36 5.95 -5.43 7.29
CA LEU A 36 7.32 -5.77 7.70
C LEU A 36 7.80 -4.96 8.91
N GLY A 37 7.05 -3.92 9.26
CA GLY A 37 7.51 -2.90 10.19
C GLY A 37 8.65 -2.05 9.61
N SER A 38 8.96 -0.96 10.29
CA SER A 38 10.15 -0.16 10.02
C SER A 38 10.64 0.46 11.33
N PRO A 39 11.88 0.16 11.76
CA PRO A 39 12.46 0.75 12.97
C PRO A 39 12.32 2.28 12.98
N GLY A 40 11.93 2.85 14.11
CA GLY A 40 11.66 4.28 14.27
C GLY A 40 10.38 4.80 13.60
N GLN A 41 9.60 3.94 12.93
CA GLN A 41 8.42 4.32 12.14
C GLN A 41 7.16 3.56 12.58
N ALA A 42 7.04 3.21 13.87
CA ALA A 42 5.91 2.46 14.41
C ALA A 42 4.56 3.16 14.15
N ALA A 43 4.51 4.49 14.31
CA ALA A 43 3.29 5.27 14.03
C ALA A 43 2.89 5.21 12.54
N TYR A 44 3.86 5.20 11.63
CA TYR A 44 3.62 5.08 10.19
C TYR A 44 3.17 3.66 9.82
N ALA A 45 3.82 2.63 10.37
CA ALA A 45 3.41 1.23 10.19
C ALA A 45 1.97 1.01 10.66
N ALA A 46 1.63 1.48 11.87
CA ALA A 46 0.28 1.40 12.42
C ALA A 46 -0.75 2.15 11.56
N ALA A 47 -0.42 3.37 11.10
CA ALA A 47 -1.30 4.14 10.24
C ALA A 47 -1.60 3.43 8.91
N ASN A 48 -0.60 2.78 8.29
CA ASN A 48 -0.79 2.04 7.05
C ASN A 48 -1.51 0.69 7.28
N ALA A 49 -1.27 0.02 8.42
CA ALA A 49 -2.01 -1.20 8.78
C ALA A 49 -3.51 -0.93 8.96
N ALA A 50 -3.88 0.24 9.50
CA ALA A 50 -5.26 0.67 9.61
C ALA A 50 -5.93 0.88 8.23
N LEU A 51 -5.19 1.27 7.19
CA LEU A 51 -5.75 1.38 5.83
C LEU A 51 -6.15 0.01 5.27
N GLU A 52 -5.39 -1.03 5.60
CA GLU A 52 -5.72 -2.41 5.22
C GLU A 52 -6.98 -2.91 5.94
N SER A 53 -7.21 -2.50 7.20
CA SER A 53 -8.44 -2.88 7.91
C SER A 53 -9.66 -2.10 7.41
N ILE A 54 -9.51 -0.80 7.10
CA ILE A 54 -10.60 0.02 6.55
C ILE A 54 -11.06 -0.54 5.19
N SER A 55 -10.12 -0.90 4.30
CA SER A 55 -10.47 -1.50 3.01
C SER A 55 -11.23 -2.82 3.17
N ARG A 56 -10.82 -3.69 4.09
CA ARG A 56 -11.56 -4.93 4.39
C ARG A 56 -12.97 -4.66 4.90
N ALA A 57 -13.16 -3.62 5.72
CA ALA A 57 -14.47 -3.24 6.24
C ALA A 57 -15.36 -2.58 5.17
N ALA A 58 -14.78 -1.85 4.21
CA ALA A 58 -15.50 -1.15 3.15
C ALA A 58 -15.84 -2.02 1.92
N GLY A 59 -15.39 -3.28 1.90
CA GLY A 59 -15.66 -4.22 0.80
C GLY A 59 -15.01 -3.80 -0.52
N SER A 60 -15.74 -3.95 -1.63
CA SER A 60 -15.23 -3.63 -2.98
C SER A 60 -15.08 -2.13 -3.26
N THR A 61 -15.63 -1.26 -2.40
CA THR A 61 -15.58 0.19 -2.57
C THR A 61 -14.16 0.74 -2.44
N VAL A 62 -13.35 0.15 -1.55
CA VAL A 62 -12.01 0.66 -1.23
C VAL A 62 -10.99 -0.43 -1.48
N THR A 63 -10.07 -0.15 -2.41
CA THR A 63 -8.90 -0.99 -2.66
C THR A 63 -7.68 -0.37 -2.00
N THR A 64 -6.93 -1.14 -1.22
CA THR A 64 -5.65 -0.68 -0.63
C THR A 64 -4.47 -1.39 -1.28
N ILE A 65 -3.41 -0.65 -1.58
CA ILE A 65 -2.14 -1.21 -2.10
C ILE A 65 -0.99 -0.82 -1.18
N ALA A 66 -0.24 -1.82 -0.69
CA ALA A 66 0.94 -1.64 0.14
C ALA A 66 2.20 -1.41 -0.73
N TRP A 67 2.57 -0.15 -0.93
CA TRP A 67 3.68 0.20 -1.81
C TRP A 67 5.05 0.01 -1.15
N GLY A 68 6.01 -0.42 -1.97
CA GLY A 68 7.43 -0.30 -1.67
C GLY A 68 7.96 1.12 -1.93
N PRO A 69 9.22 1.39 -1.57
CA PRO A 69 9.85 2.69 -1.81
C PRO A 69 9.92 2.99 -3.32
N TRP A 70 9.69 4.24 -3.68
CA TRP A 70 9.87 4.77 -5.04
C TRP A 70 11.16 5.61 -5.05
N ASP A 71 12.15 5.19 -5.82
CA ASP A 71 13.49 5.78 -5.81
C ASP A 71 13.56 7.15 -6.50
N GLN A 72 12.72 7.38 -7.51
CA GLN A 72 12.76 8.58 -8.32
C GLN A 72 11.99 9.79 -7.75
N VAL A 73 10.97 9.56 -6.91
CA VAL A 73 10.04 10.61 -6.44
C VAL A 73 9.54 10.34 -5.03
N GLY A 74 8.98 11.38 -4.39
CA GLY A 74 8.28 11.25 -3.11
C GLY A 74 9.21 11.03 -1.91
N MET A 75 8.67 10.38 -0.87
CA MET A 75 9.27 10.29 0.47
C MET A 75 10.61 9.53 0.54
N SER A 76 10.91 8.70 -0.46
CA SER A 76 12.16 7.93 -0.52
C SER A 76 13.22 8.54 -1.43
N ARG A 77 12.95 9.67 -2.08
CA ARG A 77 13.92 10.33 -2.96
C ARG A 77 15.13 10.81 -2.15
N GLY A 78 16.32 10.36 -2.52
CA GLY A 78 17.57 10.71 -1.83
C GLY A 78 17.91 9.87 -0.60
N LEU A 79 17.07 8.89 -0.24
CA LEU A 79 17.47 7.84 0.70
C LEU A 79 18.33 6.82 -0.06
N ASN A 80 19.63 6.78 0.21
CA ASN A 80 20.49 5.71 -0.34
C ASN A 80 19.90 4.35 0.02
N SER A 81 19.91 3.41 -0.93
CA SER A 81 19.37 2.04 -0.81
C SER A 81 20.05 1.16 0.26
N ALA A 82 20.87 1.75 1.13
CA ALA A 82 21.70 1.12 2.15
C ALA A 82 20.92 0.41 3.27
N SER A 83 19.59 0.45 3.28
CA SER A 83 18.79 -0.22 4.32
C SER A 83 18.47 -1.69 4.06
N GLY A 84 19.06 -2.33 3.04
CA GLY A 84 18.95 -3.79 2.81
C GLY A 84 17.53 -4.30 2.52
N ARG A 85 16.55 -3.40 2.43
CA ARG A 85 15.16 -3.70 2.13
C ARG A 85 14.99 -3.58 0.62
N GLY A 86 14.85 -4.71 -0.04
CA GLY A 86 14.79 -4.81 -1.50
C GLY A 86 13.79 -3.83 -2.11
N HIS A 87 14.19 -3.25 -3.22
CA HIS A 87 13.33 -2.39 -4.02
C HIS A 87 12.50 -3.30 -4.91
N CYS A 88 11.17 -3.15 -4.89
CA CYS A 88 10.34 -3.76 -5.92
C CYS A 88 10.56 -2.97 -7.21
N ARG A 89 11.44 -3.45 -8.10
CA ARG A 89 11.54 -2.91 -9.47
C ARG A 89 10.25 -3.29 -10.21
N PRO A 90 9.59 -2.34 -10.92
CA PRO A 90 8.47 -2.68 -11.80
C PRO A 90 9.04 -3.53 -12.94
N THR A 91 8.97 -4.83 -12.78
CA THR A 91 9.28 -5.81 -13.83
C THR A 91 8.09 -6.73 -13.93
N ASN A 92 7.81 -7.15 -15.17
CA ASN A 92 6.67 -7.95 -15.54
C ASN A 92 6.63 -9.26 -14.70
N GLY A 93 5.87 -9.25 -13.60
CA GLY A 93 5.38 -10.45 -12.94
C GLY A 93 6.30 -11.28 -12.02
N SER A 94 7.60 -11.02 -11.83
CA SER A 94 8.38 -11.81 -10.86
C SER A 94 9.61 -11.11 -10.32
N THR A 95 9.59 -10.67 -9.05
CA THR A 95 10.82 -10.30 -8.35
C THR A 95 11.27 -11.47 -7.47
N ARG A 96 12.38 -12.11 -7.86
CA ARG A 96 13.10 -13.08 -7.01
C ARG A 96 13.83 -12.32 -5.91
N TRP A 97 13.33 -12.41 -4.69
CA TRP A 97 14.01 -11.93 -3.48
C TRP A 97 15.06 -12.98 -3.04
N ARG A 98 16.35 -12.67 -3.16
CA ARG A 98 17.40 -13.49 -2.52
C ARG A 98 17.40 -13.18 -1.01
N GLY A 99 17.22 -14.21 -0.19
CA GLY A 99 17.47 -14.13 1.27
C GLY A 99 16.40 -14.76 2.17
N TYR A 100 15.17 -14.94 1.69
CA TYR A 100 14.09 -15.53 2.49
C TYR A 100 13.40 -16.68 1.75
N ARG A 101 13.46 -17.89 2.33
CA ARG A 101 12.66 -19.04 1.90
C ARG A 101 11.25 -18.82 2.43
N TRP A 102 10.30 -18.48 1.54
CA TRP A 102 8.89 -18.35 1.90
C TRP A 102 8.27 -19.74 2.09
N ALA A 103 8.01 -20.10 3.34
CA ALA A 103 7.08 -21.17 3.67
C ALA A 103 5.67 -20.58 3.83
N GLY A 104 4.81 -20.77 2.82
CA GLY A 104 3.39 -21.04 3.07
C GLY A 104 2.43 -19.90 3.42
N VAL A 105 2.72 -18.63 3.14
CA VAL A 105 1.67 -17.58 3.21
C VAL A 105 1.12 -17.35 1.80
N PRO A 106 -0.19 -17.54 1.55
CA PRO A 106 -0.78 -17.15 0.28
C PRO A 106 -0.73 -15.63 0.21
N VAL A 107 0.22 -15.08 -0.55
CA VAL A 107 0.05 -13.77 -1.17
C VAL A 107 -1.23 -13.89 -1.96
N THR A 108 -2.32 -13.34 -1.41
CA THR A 108 -3.56 -13.15 -2.14
C THR A 108 -3.12 -12.46 -3.42
N ARG A 109 -3.30 -13.17 -4.53
CA ARG A 109 -2.99 -12.69 -5.86
C ARG A 109 -3.67 -11.33 -5.96
N CYS A 110 -2.92 -10.25 -5.76
CA CYS A 110 -3.41 -8.91 -6.04
C CYS A 110 -3.44 -8.88 -7.57
N GLN A 111 -4.52 -9.44 -8.13
CA GLN A 111 -4.94 -9.13 -9.48
C GLN A 111 -5.32 -7.66 -9.42
N ILE A 112 -4.31 -6.79 -9.51
CA ILE A 112 -4.50 -5.45 -10.02
C ILE A 112 -5.18 -5.69 -11.38
N PRO A 113 -6.44 -5.29 -11.59
CA PRO A 113 -6.98 -5.25 -12.93
C PRO A 113 -6.03 -4.32 -13.69
N LEU A 114 -5.34 -4.85 -14.70
CA LEU A 114 -4.55 -4.05 -15.62
C LEU A 114 -5.48 -2.95 -16.16
N TRP A 115 -5.31 -1.71 -15.70
CA TRP A 115 -5.95 -0.51 -16.23
C TRP A 115 -5.46 -0.16 -17.65
N GLN A 116 -5.11 -1.17 -18.46
CA GLN A 116 -4.58 -1.03 -19.82
C GLN A 116 -5.68 -0.99 -20.90
N LYS A 117 -6.98 -0.94 -20.55
CA LYS A 117 -8.04 -1.11 -21.56
C LYS A 117 -9.26 -0.20 -21.44
N ALA A 118 -9.09 1.06 -21.09
CA ALA A 118 -10.17 2.05 -21.19
C ALA A 118 -9.64 3.48 -21.46
N ILE A 119 -9.07 3.70 -22.65
CA ILE A 119 -9.07 5.02 -23.28
C ILE A 119 -9.62 4.79 -24.70
N PRO A 120 -10.89 5.10 -24.96
CA PRO A 120 -11.40 5.17 -26.33
C PRO A 120 -10.78 6.38 -27.03
N GLY A 121 -10.30 6.17 -28.25
CA GLY A 121 -10.02 7.25 -29.21
C GLY A 121 -11.29 7.72 -29.90
#